data_AF-A0A7W8RND9-F1
#
_entry.id   AF-A0A7W8RND9-F1
#
_cell.length_a   1.000
_cell.length_b   1.000
_cell.length_c   1.000
_cell.angle_alpha   90.00
_cell.angle_beta   90.00
_cell.angle_gamma   90.00
#
_symmetry.space_group_name_H-M   'P 1'
#
loop_
_entity.id
_entity.type
_entity.pdbx_description
1 polymer ?
#
loop_
_entity_poly.entity_id
_entity_poly.type
_entity_poly.pdbx_seq_one_letter_code
_entity_poly.pdbx_strand_id
1 'polypeptide(L)'
;MLSWTTYPERLQAAGISWQIYQQGTSGVDPLNGNYGTNILQNFTNFINAQPGSPLYERAQTVRTIDDLKADVLANRLPQVSWLCPPAAYSEHPSYTPAYGAEYTSQILDALTSNPEVWSKTVLFIMYDENDGFFDHLVPPQPPTTSTQGKSTVTTDGEIHNVVNPLRGGSYTADGYPYGLGPRVPMTIVSPWTKGGFVCSQVFDHTSVIRFIETRFGVHEPNITAWRRAVCGDLTTAFDFRTPDAKMPSLPDTSNYMSMADNQCKTQPKPTVPTTPTPVDAQEAGIRFARALPYELHVNGAANAGNDTFEITIGNTGDQGAHFYVYATNRTDGPWRYTVEAGKSLSDTFDLSTTNGVYAFDVFGPNGFVRKFAGNTQASTQSTQNGHGNGQGNNQPARPEVTVQYDVANGNVFLKFTNSGGGIAHLTVIDNAYGARPRTVVVPANARIEEGWVLASSHHWYDLTVTSSDDASFSRRFAGHVENGRPSISDPAAVAPVLSAS
;
A
#
# COMPACT_ATOMS: atom_id res chain seq x y z
N MET A 1 31.11 0.48 7.47
CA MET A 1 31.00 -0.38 6.26
C MET A 1 30.01 -1.50 6.54
N LEU A 2 29.28 -1.96 5.52
CA LEU A 2 28.26 -3.01 5.65
C LEU A 2 28.94 -4.38 5.59
N SER A 3 28.70 -5.25 6.58
CA SER A 3 29.44 -6.52 6.76
C SER A 3 28.56 -7.76 6.87
N TRP A 4 27.23 -7.61 6.82
CA TRP A 4 26.33 -8.76 6.81
C TRP A 4 26.27 -9.39 5.42
N THR A 5 25.90 -10.67 5.38
CA THR A 5 25.73 -11.41 4.13
C THR A 5 24.61 -10.81 3.29
N THR A 6 24.92 -10.52 2.04
CA THR A 6 24.00 -9.98 1.03
C THR A 6 23.16 -11.10 0.42
N TYR A 7 22.00 -10.75 -0.16
CA TYR A 7 21.14 -11.73 -0.82
C TYR A 7 21.79 -12.43 -2.04
N PRO A 8 22.57 -11.75 -2.92
CA PRO A 8 23.36 -12.41 -3.97
C PRO A 8 24.29 -13.51 -3.46
N GLU A 9 24.94 -13.32 -2.30
CA GLU A 9 25.76 -14.37 -1.69
C GLU A 9 24.93 -15.59 -1.27
N ARG A 10 23.71 -15.37 -0.75
CA ARG A 10 22.79 -16.46 -0.40
C ARG A 10 22.35 -17.24 -1.64
N LEU A 11 22.01 -16.53 -2.70
CA LEU A 11 21.69 -17.14 -3.99
C LEU A 11 22.88 -17.96 -4.51
N GLN A 12 24.10 -17.41 -4.44
CA GLN A 12 25.30 -18.13 -4.84
C GLN A 12 25.54 -19.39 -4.03
N ALA A 13 25.40 -19.31 -2.70
CA ALA A 13 25.56 -20.46 -1.81
C ALA A 13 24.50 -21.55 -2.09
N ALA A 14 23.32 -21.17 -2.54
CA ALA A 14 22.24 -22.07 -2.96
C ALA A 14 22.37 -22.57 -4.41
N GLY A 15 23.42 -22.18 -5.14
CA GLY A 15 23.61 -22.56 -6.54
C GLY A 15 22.69 -21.85 -7.54
N ILE A 16 22.03 -20.76 -7.12
CA ILE A 16 21.19 -19.93 -7.98
C ILE A 16 22.08 -18.91 -8.69
N SER A 17 22.08 -18.93 -10.03
CA SER A 17 22.92 -18.04 -10.83
C SER A 17 22.42 -16.59 -10.76
N TRP A 18 23.34 -15.64 -10.60
CA TRP A 18 23.00 -14.23 -10.51
C TRP A 18 24.03 -13.29 -11.14
N GLN A 19 23.64 -12.10 -11.60
CA GLN A 19 24.56 -11.15 -12.24
C GLN A 19 24.11 -9.70 -12.08
N ILE A 20 25.06 -8.78 -11.88
CA ILE A 20 24.85 -7.35 -12.10
C ILE A 20 25.20 -7.03 -13.56
N TYR A 21 24.31 -6.32 -14.25
CA TYR A 21 24.58 -5.64 -15.50
C TYR A 21 24.63 -4.13 -15.25
N GLN A 22 25.72 -3.50 -15.67
CA GLN A 22 26.05 -2.08 -15.46
C GLN A 22 27.01 -1.62 -16.56
N GLN A 23 26.84 -0.40 -17.06
CA GLN A 23 27.68 0.14 -18.15
C GLN A 23 29.12 0.46 -17.70
N GLY A 24 29.29 0.71 -16.40
CA GLY A 24 30.57 0.97 -15.77
C GLY A 24 30.51 0.68 -14.27
N THR A 25 31.65 0.79 -13.62
CA THR A 25 31.77 0.59 -12.16
C THR A 25 31.94 1.90 -11.39
N SER A 26 31.96 3.03 -12.10
CA SER A 26 32.10 4.38 -11.56
C SER A 26 30.75 5.03 -11.33
N GLY A 27 30.61 5.76 -10.21
CA GLY A 27 29.43 6.58 -9.93
C GLY A 27 29.43 7.96 -10.61
N VAL A 28 30.53 8.36 -11.26
CA VAL A 28 30.74 9.75 -11.71
C VAL A 28 30.44 9.95 -13.20
N ASP A 29 30.58 8.91 -14.02
CA ASP A 29 30.23 8.99 -15.45
C ASP A 29 28.71 8.84 -15.60
N PRO A 30 27.98 9.88 -16.04
CA PRO A 30 26.54 9.83 -16.12
C PRO A 30 26.00 8.94 -17.24
N LEU A 31 26.80 8.66 -18.28
CA LEU A 31 26.36 7.89 -19.45
C LEU A 31 26.90 6.46 -19.44
N ASN A 32 28.10 6.26 -18.90
CA ASN A 32 28.78 4.95 -18.93
C ASN A 32 29.14 4.42 -17.53
N GLY A 33 28.63 5.02 -16.46
CA GLY A 33 28.83 4.56 -15.08
C GLY A 33 27.75 3.60 -14.59
N ASN A 34 27.58 3.54 -13.26
CA ASN A 34 26.43 2.91 -12.59
C ASN A 34 25.76 3.84 -11.57
N TYR A 35 26.24 5.09 -11.44
CA TYR A 35 25.72 6.10 -10.53
C TYR A 35 25.66 5.70 -9.04
N GLY A 36 26.36 4.64 -8.64
CA GLY A 36 26.25 4.08 -7.29
C GLY A 36 24.98 3.27 -7.03
N THR A 37 24.18 2.97 -8.06
CA THR A 37 22.98 2.11 -7.96
C THR A 37 23.34 0.66 -7.61
N ASN A 38 24.58 0.24 -7.89
CA ASN A 38 25.12 -1.03 -7.42
C ASN A 38 25.60 -0.92 -5.96
N ILE A 39 24.66 -1.03 -5.02
CA ILE A 39 24.92 -0.92 -3.58
C ILE A 39 25.86 -2.03 -3.05
N LEU A 40 26.04 -3.14 -3.78
CA LEU A 40 26.97 -4.20 -3.40
C LEU A 40 28.40 -3.67 -3.26
N GLN A 41 28.78 -2.64 -4.01
CA GLN A 41 30.10 -1.98 -3.91
C GLN A 41 30.40 -1.38 -2.52
N ASN A 42 29.38 -1.21 -1.67
CA ASN A 42 29.52 -0.67 -0.31
C ASN A 42 29.70 -1.75 0.78
N PHE A 43 29.64 -3.03 0.40
CA PHE A 43 29.77 -4.15 1.32
C PHE A 43 31.21 -4.68 1.37
N THR A 44 31.69 -4.97 2.58
CA THR A 44 33.10 -5.33 2.83
C THR A 44 33.59 -6.52 2.01
N ASN A 45 32.75 -7.53 1.82
CA ASN A 45 33.04 -8.72 1.02
C ASN A 45 33.20 -8.41 -0.49
N PHE A 46 32.46 -7.44 -1.02
CA PHE A 46 32.60 -6.99 -2.42
C PHE A 46 33.76 -6.02 -2.59
N ILE A 47 33.98 -5.11 -1.64
CA ILE A 47 35.14 -4.20 -1.61
C ILE A 47 36.45 -5.02 -1.64
N ASN A 48 36.50 -6.12 -0.89
CA ASN A 48 37.69 -6.97 -0.80
C ASN A 48 37.71 -8.10 -1.84
N ALA A 49 36.69 -8.24 -2.69
CA ALA A 49 36.64 -9.28 -3.70
C ALA A 49 37.78 -9.11 -4.71
N GLN A 50 38.53 -10.17 -4.96
CA GLN A 50 39.68 -10.14 -5.87
C GLN A 50 39.26 -10.54 -7.29
N PRO A 51 39.94 -10.02 -8.34
CA PRO A 51 39.77 -10.51 -9.70
C PRO A 51 39.82 -12.04 -9.80
N GLY A 52 38.92 -12.63 -10.59
CA GLY A 52 38.72 -14.07 -10.70
C GLY A 52 37.81 -14.69 -9.62
N SER A 53 37.48 -13.96 -8.55
CA SER A 53 36.47 -14.43 -7.59
C SER A 53 35.05 -14.23 -8.14
N PRO A 54 34.08 -15.12 -7.85
CA PRO A 54 32.71 -14.96 -8.33
C PRO A 54 32.05 -13.63 -7.93
N LEU A 55 32.32 -13.11 -6.74
CA LEU A 55 31.76 -11.82 -6.29
C LEU A 55 32.31 -10.64 -7.10
N TYR A 56 33.60 -10.67 -7.44
CA TYR A 56 34.22 -9.66 -8.30
C TYR A 56 33.65 -9.75 -9.72
N GLU A 57 33.69 -10.94 -10.33
CA GLU A 57 33.27 -11.13 -11.72
C GLU A 57 31.78 -10.84 -11.96
N ARG A 58 30.92 -11.05 -10.95
CA ARG A 58 29.47 -10.87 -11.08
C ARG A 58 28.96 -9.48 -10.69
N ALA A 59 29.75 -8.67 -9.97
CA ALA A 59 29.29 -7.38 -9.43
C ALA A 59 30.27 -6.21 -9.53
N GLN A 60 31.56 -6.46 -9.75
CA GLN A 60 32.63 -5.44 -9.79
C GLN A 60 33.24 -5.25 -11.18
N THR A 61 32.63 -5.82 -12.21
CA THR A 61 33.04 -5.72 -13.61
C THR A 61 31.98 -5.00 -14.45
N VAL A 62 32.38 -4.54 -15.63
CA VAL A 62 31.45 -3.99 -16.63
C VAL A 62 30.76 -5.13 -17.34
N ARG A 63 29.42 -5.13 -17.34
CA ARG A 63 28.59 -5.98 -18.20
C ARG A 63 27.42 -5.16 -18.72
N THR A 64 27.49 -4.76 -19.97
CA THR A 64 26.60 -3.77 -20.57
C THR A 64 25.24 -4.37 -20.95
N ILE A 65 24.34 -3.54 -21.49
CA ILE A 65 23.10 -4.04 -22.13
C ILE A 65 23.41 -4.91 -23.36
N ASP A 66 24.53 -4.69 -24.06
CA ASP A 66 24.97 -5.58 -25.13
C ASP A 66 25.34 -6.97 -24.59
N ASP A 67 26.00 -7.03 -23.43
CA ASP A 67 26.30 -8.30 -22.75
C ASP A 67 25.02 -9.00 -22.27
N LEU A 68 24.03 -8.24 -21.77
CA LEU A 68 22.70 -8.77 -21.45
C LEU A 68 22.07 -9.42 -22.68
N LYS A 69 22.05 -8.71 -23.82
CA LYS A 69 21.50 -9.22 -25.08
C LYS A 69 22.25 -10.45 -25.57
N ALA A 70 23.58 -10.47 -25.46
CA ALA A 70 24.40 -11.62 -25.81
C ALA A 70 24.08 -12.85 -24.94
N ASP A 71 23.89 -12.66 -23.63
CA ASP A 71 23.51 -13.74 -22.72
C ASP A 71 22.09 -14.25 -23.01
N VAL A 72 21.13 -13.37 -23.35
CA VAL A 72 19.77 -13.76 -23.75
C VAL A 72 19.77 -14.56 -25.05
N LEU A 73 20.45 -14.08 -26.10
CA LEU A 73 20.57 -14.77 -27.38
C LEU A 73 21.23 -16.15 -27.22
N ALA A 74 22.18 -16.28 -26.30
CA ALA A 74 22.85 -17.53 -26.01
C ALA A 74 22.09 -18.45 -25.04
N ASN A 75 20.88 -18.09 -24.59
CA ASN A 75 20.10 -18.81 -23.57
C ASN A 75 20.89 -19.00 -22.25
N ARG A 76 21.65 -17.97 -21.85
CA ARG A 76 22.51 -17.92 -20.65
C ARG A 76 22.12 -16.80 -19.68
N LEU A 77 20.94 -16.19 -19.82
CA LEU A 77 20.45 -15.22 -18.85
C LEU A 77 20.44 -15.86 -17.45
N PRO A 78 21.08 -15.25 -16.44
CA PRO A 78 21.07 -15.76 -15.06
C PRO A 78 19.66 -15.85 -14.48
N GLN A 79 19.49 -16.69 -13.46
CA GLN A 79 18.20 -16.85 -12.79
C GLN A 79 17.74 -15.58 -12.05
N VAL A 80 18.70 -14.76 -11.60
CA VAL A 80 18.46 -13.43 -11.01
C VAL A 80 19.42 -12.42 -11.62
N SER A 81 18.89 -11.41 -12.32
CA SER A 81 19.70 -10.35 -12.94
C SER A 81 19.28 -9.00 -12.38
N TRP A 82 20.25 -8.19 -11.94
CA TRP A 82 20.02 -6.80 -11.55
C TRP A 82 20.62 -5.88 -12.61
N LEU A 83 19.83 -4.90 -13.05
CA LEU A 83 20.21 -3.91 -14.05
C LEU A 83 20.44 -2.59 -13.31
N CYS A 84 21.68 -2.10 -13.30
CA CYS A 84 22.10 -0.89 -12.59
C CYS A 84 22.38 0.22 -13.62
N PRO A 85 21.45 1.19 -13.80
CA PRO A 85 21.57 2.20 -14.84
C PRO A 85 22.68 3.23 -14.50
N PRO A 86 23.33 3.82 -15.52
CA PRO A 86 24.04 5.10 -15.38
C PRO A 86 23.09 6.23 -14.96
N ALA A 87 23.65 7.33 -14.45
CA ALA A 87 22.87 8.44 -13.90
C ALA A 87 21.86 8.99 -14.91
N ALA A 88 22.31 9.17 -16.16
CA ALA A 88 21.50 9.75 -17.22
C ALA A 88 20.25 8.93 -17.55
N TYR A 89 20.29 7.62 -17.31
CA TYR A 89 19.21 6.68 -17.62
C TYR A 89 18.42 6.25 -16.38
N SER A 90 18.77 6.76 -15.21
CA SER A 90 18.12 6.41 -13.93
C SER A 90 16.86 7.23 -13.64
N GLU A 91 16.56 8.23 -14.49
CA GLU A 91 15.53 9.24 -14.24
C GLU A 91 15.74 10.08 -12.97
N HIS A 92 16.92 10.00 -12.35
CA HIS A 92 17.31 10.91 -11.29
C HIS A 92 17.22 12.36 -11.77
N PRO A 93 16.78 13.30 -10.91
CA PRO A 93 16.64 14.70 -11.28
C PRO A 93 17.92 15.25 -11.88
N SER A 94 17.73 16.10 -12.88
CA SER A 94 18.68 16.54 -13.92
C SER A 94 18.54 15.78 -15.24
N TYR A 95 17.92 14.59 -15.24
CA TYR A 95 17.65 13.83 -16.46
C TYR A 95 16.15 13.69 -16.69
N THR A 96 15.73 13.77 -17.95
CA THR A 96 14.31 13.69 -18.29
C THR A 96 13.87 12.22 -18.37
N PRO A 97 12.59 11.89 -18.10
CA PRO A 97 12.08 10.52 -18.25
C PRO A 97 12.30 9.91 -19.65
N ALA A 98 12.49 10.75 -20.68
CA ALA A 98 12.83 10.30 -22.02
C ALA A 98 14.12 9.46 -22.09
N TYR A 99 15.11 9.72 -21.23
CA TYR A 99 16.34 8.93 -21.17
C TYR A 99 16.08 7.55 -20.57
N GLY A 100 15.32 7.47 -19.47
CA GLY A 100 14.93 6.21 -18.85
C GLY A 100 14.05 5.34 -19.76
N ALA A 101 13.16 5.98 -20.53
CA ALA A 101 12.35 5.30 -21.55
C ALA A 101 13.19 4.62 -22.64
N GLU A 102 14.22 5.32 -23.16
CA GLU A 102 15.15 4.76 -24.15
C GLU A 102 15.93 3.57 -23.57
N TYR A 103 16.43 3.69 -22.33
CA TYR A 103 17.16 2.61 -21.68
C TYR A 103 16.28 1.38 -21.41
N THR A 104 15.04 1.61 -20.98
CA THR A 104 14.03 0.56 -20.80
C THR A 104 13.70 -0.14 -22.11
N SER A 105 13.62 0.61 -23.22
CA SER A 105 13.42 0.07 -24.57
C SER A 105 14.53 -0.89 -24.96
N GLN A 106 15.80 -0.50 -24.75
CA GLN A 106 16.96 -1.36 -25.03
C GLN A 106 16.99 -2.62 -24.17
N ILE A 107 16.58 -2.54 -22.90
CA ILE A 107 16.44 -3.71 -22.01
C ILE A 107 15.35 -4.66 -22.54
N LEU A 108 14.18 -4.14 -22.92
CA LEU A 108 13.10 -4.95 -23.48
C LEU A 108 13.52 -5.61 -24.79
N ASP A 109 14.21 -4.88 -25.67
CA ASP A 109 14.79 -5.43 -26.90
C ASP A 109 15.79 -6.55 -26.62
N ALA A 110 16.64 -6.40 -25.61
CA ALA A 110 17.58 -7.44 -25.19
C ALA A 110 16.84 -8.69 -24.68
N LEU A 111 15.93 -8.53 -23.72
CA LEU A 111 15.19 -9.62 -23.07
C LEU A 111 14.26 -10.37 -24.03
N THR A 112 13.72 -9.68 -25.05
CA THR A 112 12.76 -10.26 -26.01
C THR A 112 13.42 -10.79 -27.28
N SER A 113 14.74 -10.61 -27.43
CA SER A 113 15.51 -11.11 -28.58
C SER A 113 15.56 -12.64 -28.70
N ASN A 114 15.23 -13.35 -27.63
CA ASN A 114 15.08 -14.81 -27.62
C ASN A 114 13.72 -15.20 -27.02
N PRO A 115 12.75 -15.67 -27.83
CA PRO A 115 11.42 -16.06 -27.35
C PRO A 115 11.43 -17.15 -26.27
N GLU A 116 12.40 -18.07 -26.30
CA GLU A 116 12.52 -19.12 -25.28
C GLU A 116 12.86 -18.52 -23.91
N VAL A 117 13.77 -17.54 -23.88
CA VAL A 117 14.13 -16.81 -22.65
C VAL A 117 12.98 -15.93 -22.19
N TRP A 118 12.38 -15.15 -23.10
CA TRP A 118 11.29 -14.24 -22.75
C TRP A 118 10.08 -14.96 -22.14
N SER A 119 9.72 -16.13 -22.69
CA SER A 119 8.57 -16.92 -22.22
C SER A 119 8.64 -17.34 -20.75
N LYS A 120 9.83 -17.26 -20.14
CA LYS A 120 10.11 -17.62 -18.74
C LYS A 120 10.68 -16.46 -17.91
N THR A 121 10.58 -15.22 -18.40
CA THR A 121 11.18 -14.02 -17.78
C THR A 121 10.13 -13.10 -17.13
N VAL A 122 10.53 -12.48 -16.02
CA VAL A 122 9.83 -11.33 -15.41
C VAL A 122 10.80 -10.17 -15.36
N LEU A 123 10.40 -9.02 -15.91
CA LEU A 123 11.10 -7.75 -15.72
C LEU A 123 10.35 -6.92 -14.67
N PHE A 124 11.06 -6.54 -13.61
CA PHE A 124 10.62 -5.58 -12.61
C PHE A 124 11.30 -4.24 -12.89
N ILE A 125 10.51 -3.19 -13.12
CA ILE A 125 10.98 -1.82 -13.24
C ILE A 125 10.50 -1.09 -11.99
N MET A 126 11.43 -0.57 -11.19
CA MET A 126 11.14 0.03 -9.89
C MET A 126 12.14 1.15 -9.59
N TYR A 127 11.77 2.05 -8.70
CA TYR A 127 12.60 3.17 -8.25
C TYR A 127 13.11 2.91 -6.84
N ASP A 128 14.30 3.41 -6.52
CA ASP A 128 14.89 3.27 -5.19
C ASP A 128 14.27 4.25 -4.18
N GLU A 129 13.90 5.44 -4.64
CA GLU A 129 13.31 6.50 -3.81
C GLU A 129 12.39 7.46 -4.63
N ASN A 130 11.86 8.52 -4.00
CA ASN A 130 10.85 9.42 -4.59
C ASN A 130 11.37 10.83 -4.89
N ASP A 131 12.66 11.07 -4.70
CA ASP A 131 13.40 12.33 -4.83
C ASP A 131 12.84 13.50 -3.99
N GLY A 132 12.02 13.18 -2.98
CA GLY A 132 11.30 14.18 -2.21
C GLY A 132 10.10 14.80 -2.94
N PHE A 133 9.68 14.27 -4.10
CA PHE A 133 8.41 14.64 -4.71
C PHE A 133 7.23 14.23 -3.82
N PHE A 134 6.17 15.04 -3.86
CA PHE A 134 4.97 14.80 -3.07
C PHE A 134 4.24 13.53 -3.53
N ASP A 135 3.95 12.63 -2.59
CA ASP A 135 2.95 11.58 -2.73
C ASP A 135 1.92 11.75 -1.61
N HIS A 136 0.64 11.53 -1.93
CA HIS A 136 -0.46 11.78 -1.01
C HIS A 136 -0.72 10.62 -0.04
N LEU A 137 -0.14 9.43 -0.27
CA LEU A 137 -0.30 8.30 0.64
C LEU A 137 0.67 8.42 1.82
N VAL A 138 0.09 8.37 3.01
CA VAL A 138 0.85 8.16 4.24
C VAL A 138 1.40 6.71 4.23
N PRO A 139 2.72 6.51 4.28
CA PRO A 139 3.28 5.15 4.25
C PRO A 139 2.85 4.29 5.44
N PRO A 140 2.69 2.96 5.26
CA PRO A 140 2.48 2.03 6.36
C PRO A 140 3.62 2.09 7.36
N GLN A 141 3.33 2.28 8.65
CA GLN A 141 4.33 2.25 9.72
C GLN A 141 3.86 1.41 10.91
N PRO A 142 4.75 0.70 11.62
CA PRO A 142 4.42 0.04 12.86
C PRO A 142 4.15 1.04 14.00
N PRO A 143 3.45 0.64 15.07
CA PRO A 143 3.46 1.40 16.31
C PRO A 143 4.88 1.49 16.89
N THR A 144 5.27 2.69 17.29
CA THR A 144 6.54 3.02 17.96
C THR A 144 6.49 2.73 19.45
N THR A 145 5.34 2.97 20.08
CA THR A 145 5.08 2.71 21.50
C THR A 145 3.67 2.15 21.66
N SER A 146 3.40 1.54 22.81
CA SER A 146 2.06 1.03 23.15
C SER A 146 1.00 2.12 23.31
N THR A 147 1.41 3.38 23.53
CA THR A 147 0.50 4.54 23.56
C THR A 147 0.19 5.09 22.18
N GLN A 148 0.99 4.75 21.17
CA GLN A 148 0.82 5.16 19.77
C GLN A 148 0.25 4.03 18.89
N GLY A 149 -0.40 3.05 19.53
CA GLY A 149 -1.13 1.95 18.91
C GLY A 149 -0.56 0.57 19.27
N LYS A 150 -1.06 -0.47 18.59
CA LYS A 150 -0.82 -1.88 18.96
C LYS A 150 -0.55 -2.76 17.74
N SER A 151 0.24 -3.80 17.93
CA SER A 151 0.56 -4.77 16.88
C SER A 151 0.39 -6.19 17.39
N THR A 152 -0.18 -7.08 16.56
CA THR A 152 -0.21 -8.52 16.87
C THR A 152 1.11 -9.23 16.55
N VAL A 153 1.97 -8.60 15.74
CA VAL A 153 3.32 -9.06 15.37
C VAL A 153 4.37 -8.19 16.05
N THR A 154 5.53 -8.75 16.37
CA THR A 154 6.65 -7.94 16.89
C THR A 154 7.09 -6.87 15.89
N THR A 155 7.41 -5.68 16.40
CA THR A 155 7.95 -4.54 15.65
C THR A 155 9.47 -4.42 15.84
N ASP A 156 10.12 -5.44 16.41
CA ASP A 156 11.57 -5.48 16.58
C ASP A 156 12.29 -5.29 15.24
N GLY A 157 13.28 -4.40 15.24
CA GLY A 157 14.04 -4.04 14.04
C GLY A 157 13.38 -2.99 13.13
N GLU A 158 12.16 -2.54 13.44
CA GLU A 158 11.50 -1.48 12.65
C GLU A 158 11.66 -0.07 13.23
N ILE A 159 12.18 0.08 14.44
CA ILE A 159 12.35 1.37 15.11
C ILE A 159 13.83 1.75 15.16
N HIS A 160 14.13 3.01 14.85
CA HIS A 160 15.47 3.56 14.94
C HIS A 160 15.86 3.86 16.40
N ASN A 161 16.17 2.79 17.12
CA ASN A 161 16.65 2.80 18.50
C ASN A 161 18.12 2.32 18.63
N VAL A 162 18.74 1.93 17.51
CA VAL A 162 20.15 1.52 17.45
C VAL A 162 20.90 2.41 16.46
N VAL A 163 22.00 3.01 16.90
CA VAL A 163 22.95 3.73 16.05
C VAL A 163 24.14 2.83 15.74
N ASN A 164 24.50 2.71 14.46
CA ASN A 164 25.67 1.93 14.06
C ASN A 164 26.95 2.64 14.57
N PRO A 165 27.70 2.03 15.51
CA PRO A 165 28.89 2.66 16.10
C PRO A 165 30.02 2.87 15.08
N LEU A 166 29.99 2.17 13.95
CA LEU A 166 31.00 2.25 12.89
C LEU A 166 30.69 3.29 11.81
N ARG A 167 29.51 3.94 11.84
CA ARG A 167 29.11 4.90 10.80
C ARG A 167 29.78 6.28 10.98
N GLY A 168 30.29 6.58 12.18
CA GLY A 168 30.77 7.92 12.54
C GLY A 168 29.64 8.98 12.45
N GLY A 169 29.95 10.23 12.80
CA GLY A 169 28.99 11.35 12.70
C GLY A 169 28.11 11.57 13.94
N SER A 170 27.13 12.46 13.82
CA SER A 170 26.26 12.96 14.91
C SER A 170 24.87 12.31 14.95
N TYR A 171 24.69 11.16 14.32
CA TYR A 171 23.40 10.47 14.31
C TYR A 171 23.05 9.97 15.71
N THR A 172 21.84 10.27 16.16
CA THR A 172 21.28 9.78 17.43
C THR A 172 20.05 8.93 17.13
N ALA A 173 19.78 7.94 17.98
CA ALA A 173 18.53 7.21 17.92
C ALA A 173 17.38 8.20 18.17
N ASP A 174 16.41 8.24 17.28
CA ASP A 174 15.28 9.16 17.33
C ASP A 174 13.98 8.47 17.78
N GLY A 175 13.96 7.13 17.84
CA GLY A 175 12.80 6.35 18.25
C GLY A 175 11.68 6.32 17.22
N TYR A 176 11.92 6.78 15.98
CA TYR A 176 10.94 6.74 14.90
C TYR A 176 11.03 5.44 14.08
N PRO A 177 9.96 5.05 13.38
CA PRO A 177 10.01 3.91 12.46
C PRO A 177 11.01 4.16 11.33
N TYR A 178 11.75 3.13 10.91
CA TYR A 178 12.60 3.19 9.72
C TYR A 178 11.79 3.35 8.43
N GLY A 179 10.56 2.88 8.41
CA GLY A 179 9.70 2.91 7.24
C GLY A 179 8.32 2.32 7.52
N LEU A 180 7.52 2.07 6.50
CA LEU A 180 7.86 2.25 5.08
C LEU A 180 8.08 3.72 4.71
N GLY A 181 8.88 3.96 3.67
CA GLY A 181 9.12 5.29 3.11
C GLY A 181 8.01 5.71 2.14
N PRO A 182 8.16 6.88 1.50
CA PRO A 182 7.25 7.33 0.44
C PRO A 182 7.04 6.27 -0.63
N ARG A 183 5.83 6.22 -1.20
CA ARG A 183 5.52 5.28 -2.28
C ARG A 183 6.34 5.61 -3.52
N VAL A 184 6.81 4.56 -4.18
CA VAL A 184 7.50 4.64 -5.47
C VAL A 184 6.77 3.79 -6.53
N PRO A 185 6.87 4.12 -7.82
CA PRO A 185 6.29 3.30 -8.88
C PRO A 185 6.96 1.92 -8.99
N MET A 186 6.17 0.92 -9.36
CA MET A 186 6.67 -0.38 -9.79
C MET A 186 5.84 -0.89 -10.96
N THR A 187 6.51 -1.27 -12.04
CA THR A 187 5.90 -1.89 -13.23
C THR A 187 6.46 -3.29 -13.43
N ILE A 188 5.58 -4.25 -13.69
CA ILE A 188 5.95 -5.64 -13.93
C ILE A 188 5.61 -6.02 -15.37
N VAL A 189 6.64 -6.29 -16.17
CA VAL A 189 6.51 -6.68 -17.58
C VAL A 189 6.85 -8.15 -17.72
N SER A 190 5.86 -8.97 -18.06
CA SER A 190 6.03 -10.42 -18.13
C SER A 190 4.91 -11.10 -18.92
N PRO A 191 5.14 -12.31 -19.47
CA PRO A 191 4.07 -13.16 -19.97
C PRO A 191 2.92 -13.39 -18.96
N TRP A 192 3.20 -13.33 -17.65
CA TRP A 192 2.21 -13.56 -16.58
C TRP A 192 1.48 -12.30 -16.11
N THR A 193 1.76 -11.13 -16.69
CA THR A 193 1.12 -9.85 -16.36
C THR A 193 0.32 -9.23 -17.52
N LYS A 194 0.05 -10.03 -18.56
CA LYS A 194 -0.74 -9.60 -19.73
C LYS A 194 -2.12 -9.07 -19.32
N GLY A 195 -2.57 -8.00 -20.00
CA GLY A 195 -3.90 -7.40 -19.83
C GLY A 195 -3.93 -6.07 -19.09
N GLY A 196 -2.84 -5.68 -18.41
CA GLY A 196 -2.73 -4.39 -17.71
C GLY A 196 -3.57 -4.35 -16.44
N PHE A 197 -2.99 -4.86 -15.34
CA PHE A 197 -3.63 -4.90 -14.02
C PHE A 197 -2.93 -3.97 -13.03
N VAL A 198 -3.70 -3.43 -12.08
CA VAL A 198 -3.20 -2.81 -10.86
C VAL A 198 -3.27 -3.84 -9.72
N CYS A 199 -2.24 -3.89 -8.87
CA CYS A 199 -2.23 -4.70 -7.66
C CYS A 199 -2.00 -3.79 -6.46
N SER A 200 -3.03 -3.61 -5.63
CA SER A 200 -3.01 -2.68 -4.48
C SER A 200 -2.69 -3.36 -3.14
N GLN A 201 -2.11 -4.57 -3.18
CA GLN A 201 -1.47 -5.13 -1.99
C GLN A 201 -0.27 -4.26 -1.60
N VAL A 202 -0.04 -4.08 -0.30
CA VAL A 202 1.14 -3.38 0.19
C VAL A 202 2.40 -4.18 -0.14
N PHE A 203 3.36 -3.53 -0.79
CA PHE A 203 4.70 -4.06 -1.06
C PHE A 203 5.76 -3.05 -0.65
N ASP A 204 6.98 -3.53 -0.41
CA ASP A 204 8.19 -2.70 -0.24
C ASP A 204 9.35 -3.29 -1.08
N HIS A 205 10.53 -2.67 -1.06
CA HIS A 205 11.70 -3.19 -1.79
C HIS A 205 12.08 -4.62 -1.37
N THR A 206 11.76 -5.04 -0.13
CA THR A 206 12.02 -6.41 0.33
C THR A 206 11.05 -7.43 -0.28
N SER A 207 9.90 -6.99 -0.81
CA SER A 207 8.97 -7.85 -1.56
C SER A 207 9.62 -8.48 -2.80
N VAL A 208 10.61 -7.82 -3.43
CA VAL A 208 11.39 -8.40 -4.55
C VAL A 208 12.25 -9.56 -4.07
N ILE A 209 12.91 -9.41 -2.92
CA ILE A 209 13.67 -10.50 -2.29
C ILE A 209 12.72 -11.67 -2.01
N ARG A 210 11.57 -11.39 -1.40
CA ARG A 210 10.54 -12.40 -1.08
C ARG A 210 9.98 -13.12 -2.30
N PHE A 211 9.79 -12.42 -3.42
CA PHE A 211 9.41 -13.07 -4.68
C PHE A 211 10.47 -14.10 -5.11
N ILE A 212 11.75 -13.74 -5.02
CA ILE A 212 12.88 -14.63 -5.31
C ILE A 212 12.93 -15.78 -4.28
N GLU A 213 12.66 -15.53 -2.99
CA GLU A 213 12.54 -16.57 -1.96
C GLU A 213 11.45 -17.59 -2.35
N THR A 214 10.25 -17.10 -2.69
CA THR A 214 9.11 -17.92 -3.07
C THR A 214 9.43 -18.77 -4.32
N ARG A 215 10.22 -18.23 -5.26
CA ARG A 215 10.61 -18.95 -6.48
C ARG A 215 11.69 -20.02 -6.25
N PHE A 216 12.71 -19.73 -5.42
CA PHE A 216 13.93 -20.55 -5.34
C PHE A 216 14.19 -21.20 -3.97
N GLY A 217 13.41 -20.87 -2.94
CA GLY A 217 13.56 -21.40 -1.59
C GLY A 217 14.76 -20.85 -0.81
N VAL A 218 15.32 -19.70 -1.22
CA VAL A 218 16.48 -19.08 -0.57
C VAL A 218 16.02 -18.01 0.40
N HIS A 219 15.95 -18.33 1.70
CA HIS A 219 15.42 -17.41 2.72
C HIS A 219 16.39 -16.27 3.09
N GLU A 220 15.90 -15.03 3.20
CA GLU A 220 16.59 -13.84 3.72
C GLU A 220 16.19 -13.58 5.20
N PRO A 221 17.02 -13.96 6.18
CA PRO A 221 16.68 -13.80 7.59
C PRO A 221 16.66 -12.34 8.07
N ASN A 222 17.19 -11.38 7.30
CA ASN A 222 17.24 -9.98 7.71
C ASN A 222 15.92 -9.20 7.47
N ILE A 223 14.91 -9.79 6.82
CA ILE A 223 13.58 -9.17 6.70
C ILE A 223 12.82 -9.41 7.99
N THR A 224 12.44 -8.33 8.68
CA THR A 224 11.76 -8.37 9.99
C THR A 224 10.42 -9.11 9.94
N ALA A 225 9.95 -9.55 11.12
CA ALA A 225 8.64 -10.18 11.25
C ALA A 225 7.51 -9.24 10.80
N TRP A 226 7.59 -7.94 11.15
CA TRP A 226 6.59 -6.95 10.77
C TRP A 226 6.50 -6.77 9.25
N ARG A 227 7.63 -6.60 8.55
CA ARG A 227 7.63 -6.49 7.07
C ARG A 227 7.10 -7.75 6.40
N ARG A 228 7.47 -8.93 6.91
CA ARG A 228 6.93 -10.21 6.39
C ARG A 228 5.41 -10.32 6.56
N ALA A 229 4.88 -9.80 7.66
CA ALA A 229 3.45 -9.81 7.96
C ALA A 229 2.66 -8.79 7.13
N VAL A 230 3.20 -7.61 6.84
CA VAL A 230 2.45 -6.50 6.21
C VAL A 230 2.69 -6.41 4.69
N CYS A 231 3.93 -6.54 4.24
CA CYS A 231 4.27 -6.47 2.82
C CYS A 231 4.02 -7.82 2.16
N GLY A 232 3.52 -7.85 0.93
CA GLY A 232 3.38 -9.09 0.15
C GLY A 232 4.71 -9.57 -0.46
N ASP A 233 4.67 -10.72 -1.14
CA ASP A 233 5.82 -11.32 -1.84
C ASP A 233 5.74 -11.14 -3.37
N LEU A 234 4.93 -10.20 -3.84
CA LEU A 234 4.59 -9.89 -5.24
C LEU A 234 3.82 -10.97 -6.02
N THR A 235 3.58 -12.17 -5.47
CA THR A 235 2.94 -13.25 -6.25
C THR A 235 1.51 -12.92 -6.69
N THR A 236 0.78 -12.13 -5.90
CA THR A 236 -0.58 -11.63 -6.20
C THR A 236 -0.63 -10.70 -7.42
N ALA A 237 0.51 -10.15 -7.85
CA ALA A 237 0.58 -9.30 -9.05
C ALA A 237 0.47 -10.10 -10.37
N PHE A 238 0.57 -11.42 -10.32
CA PHE A 238 0.67 -12.31 -11.48
C PHE A 238 -0.57 -13.18 -11.69
N ASP A 239 -0.78 -13.62 -12.94
CA ASP A 239 -1.57 -14.81 -13.23
C ASP A 239 -0.66 -15.88 -13.84
N PHE A 240 -0.21 -16.82 -13.02
CA PHE A 240 0.70 -17.89 -13.46
C PHE A 240 0.02 -18.99 -14.29
N ARG A 241 -1.32 -19.01 -14.36
CA ARG A 241 -2.08 -20.10 -14.99
C ARG A 241 -2.13 -19.96 -16.51
N THR A 242 -2.11 -18.74 -17.02
CA THR A 242 -2.30 -18.42 -18.45
C THR A 242 -1.25 -17.43 -18.97
N PRO A 243 0.04 -17.82 -19.06
CA PRO A 243 1.06 -16.95 -19.64
C PRO A 243 0.80 -16.63 -21.11
N ASP A 244 1.06 -15.39 -21.52
CA ASP A 244 1.09 -14.95 -22.91
C ASP A 244 2.40 -14.23 -23.22
N ALA A 245 3.32 -14.96 -23.86
CA ALA A 245 4.65 -14.45 -24.22
C ALA A 245 4.67 -13.59 -25.49
N LYS A 246 3.53 -13.37 -26.16
CA LYS A 246 3.49 -12.55 -27.37
C LYS A 246 3.77 -11.08 -27.03
N MET A 247 4.88 -10.54 -27.53
CA MET A 247 5.16 -9.12 -27.39
C MET A 247 4.31 -8.29 -28.36
N PRO A 248 3.71 -7.17 -27.89
CA PRO A 248 3.13 -6.18 -28.79
C PRO A 248 4.25 -5.40 -29.50
N SER A 249 3.91 -4.73 -30.59
CA SER A 249 4.79 -3.71 -31.16
C SER A 249 4.93 -2.56 -30.16
N LEU A 250 6.17 -2.23 -29.80
CA LEU A 250 6.49 -1.10 -28.93
C LEU A 250 6.71 0.16 -29.79
N PRO A 251 6.49 1.37 -29.22
CA PRO A 251 6.82 2.61 -29.91
C PRO A 251 8.34 2.75 -30.13
N ASP A 252 8.73 3.43 -31.19
CA ASP A 252 10.13 3.83 -31.41
C ASP A 252 10.52 4.94 -30.44
N THR A 253 11.53 4.69 -29.61
CA THR A 253 12.04 5.61 -28.58
C THR A 253 13.32 6.35 -29.02
N SER A 254 13.88 6.02 -30.19
CA SER A 254 15.23 6.45 -30.60
C SER A 254 15.43 7.97 -30.66
N ASN A 255 14.35 8.75 -30.81
CA ASN A 255 14.38 10.20 -30.85
C ASN A 255 13.93 10.88 -29.53
N TYR A 256 13.50 10.14 -28.52
CA TYR A 256 12.90 10.70 -27.30
C TYR A 256 13.85 11.65 -26.56
N MET A 257 15.11 11.24 -26.37
CA MET A 257 16.14 12.08 -25.74
C MET A 257 16.31 13.41 -26.46
N SER A 258 16.45 13.38 -27.79
CA SER A 258 16.62 14.59 -28.61
C SER A 258 15.41 15.52 -28.55
N MET A 259 14.20 14.95 -28.51
CA MET A 259 12.95 15.70 -28.39
C MET A 259 12.87 16.40 -27.03
N ALA A 260 13.17 15.67 -25.95
CA ALA A 260 13.15 16.21 -24.60
C ALA A 260 14.21 17.30 -24.41
N ASP A 261 15.44 17.08 -24.87
CA ASP A 261 16.51 18.07 -24.86
C ASP A 261 16.11 19.34 -25.61
N ASN A 262 15.49 19.20 -26.79
CA ASN A 262 15.03 20.33 -27.57
C ASN A 262 13.92 21.09 -26.85
N GLN A 263 12.96 20.39 -26.23
CA GLN A 263 11.92 21.02 -25.42
C GLN A 263 12.52 21.81 -24.25
N CYS A 264 13.42 21.21 -23.47
CA CYS A 264 14.10 21.89 -22.36
C CYS A 264 14.92 23.11 -22.81
N LYS A 265 15.51 23.07 -24.01
CA LYS A 265 16.29 24.19 -24.57
C LYS A 265 15.42 25.32 -25.12
N THR A 266 14.25 25.01 -25.68
CA THR A 266 13.44 25.96 -26.47
C THR A 266 12.17 26.44 -25.78
N GLN A 267 11.61 25.66 -24.86
CA GLN A 267 10.39 26.03 -24.13
C GLN A 267 10.72 26.91 -22.93
N PRO A 268 9.83 27.83 -22.53
CA PRO A 268 10.00 28.59 -21.31
C PRO A 268 10.00 27.64 -20.10
N LYS A 269 10.78 27.99 -19.07
CA LYS A 269 10.76 27.23 -17.80
C LYS A 269 9.36 27.28 -17.19
N PRO A 270 8.85 26.16 -16.65
CA PRO A 270 7.57 26.17 -15.94
C PRO A 270 7.66 27.12 -14.75
N THR A 271 6.64 27.96 -14.58
CA THR A 271 6.52 28.87 -13.44
C THR A 271 5.49 28.30 -12.47
N VAL A 272 5.84 28.23 -11.18
CA VAL A 272 4.88 27.85 -10.14
C VAL A 272 3.74 28.89 -10.13
N PRO A 273 2.48 28.48 -10.29
CA PRO A 273 1.35 29.40 -10.24
C PRO A 273 1.29 30.12 -8.89
N THR A 274 1.03 31.43 -8.88
CA THR A 274 0.83 32.19 -7.62
C THR A 274 -0.45 31.80 -6.89
N THR A 275 -1.41 31.27 -7.63
CA THR A 275 -2.65 30.70 -7.12
C THR A 275 -2.73 29.26 -7.58
N PRO A 276 -2.98 28.27 -6.70
CA PRO A 276 -3.20 26.89 -7.12
C PRO A 276 -4.31 26.85 -8.18
N THR A 277 -3.96 26.43 -9.39
CA THR A 277 -4.94 26.11 -10.42
C THR A 277 -5.54 24.74 -10.11
N PRO A 278 -6.77 24.45 -10.55
CA PRO A 278 -7.30 23.09 -10.50
C PRO A 278 -6.29 22.13 -11.12
N VAL A 279 -5.99 21.03 -10.41
CA VAL A 279 -5.21 19.94 -11.00
C VAL A 279 -6.01 19.38 -12.17
N ASP A 280 -5.34 19.12 -13.29
CA ASP A 280 -5.97 18.49 -14.44
C ASP A 280 -6.70 17.22 -13.99
N ALA A 281 -7.91 17.02 -14.53
CA ALA A 281 -8.70 15.86 -14.18
C ALA A 281 -7.91 14.58 -14.48
N GLN A 282 -7.96 13.63 -13.56
CA GLN A 282 -7.42 12.30 -13.80
C GLN A 282 -8.06 11.72 -15.06
N GLU A 283 -7.27 11.04 -15.89
CA GLU A 283 -7.79 10.36 -17.08
C GLU A 283 -9.00 9.50 -16.70
N ALA A 284 -10.12 9.71 -17.40
CA ALA A 284 -11.34 8.96 -17.15
C ALA A 284 -11.13 7.47 -17.42
N GLY A 285 -11.70 6.63 -16.56
CA GLY A 285 -11.76 5.18 -16.77
C GLY A 285 -11.42 4.39 -15.53
N ILE A 286 -11.46 3.07 -15.70
CA ILE A 286 -11.17 2.07 -14.69
C ILE A 286 -10.02 1.19 -15.19
N ARG A 287 -9.24 0.63 -14.26
CA ARG A 287 -8.20 -0.36 -14.56
C ARG A 287 -8.62 -1.71 -14.01
N PHE A 288 -8.25 -2.81 -14.66
CA PHE A 288 -8.42 -4.12 -14.05
C PHE A 288 -7.57 -4.21 -12.78
N ALA A 289 -8.09 -4.85 -11.74
CA ALA A 289 -7.44 -5.00 -10.45
C ALA A 289 -7.23 -6.48 -10.11
N ARG A 290 -6.07 -6.80 -9.52
CA ARG A 290 -5.79 -8.15 -8.99
C ARG A 290 -6.65 -8.41 -7.75
N ALA A 291 -7.02 -9.68 -7.56
CA ALA A 291 -7.60 -10.12 -6.29
C ALA A 291 -6.58 -9.91 -5.17
N LEU A 292 -7.01 -9.34 -4.05
CA LEU A 292 -6.12 -9.09 -2.91
C LEU A 292 -6.42 -10.05 -1.76
N PRO A 293 -5.42 -10.36 -0.90
CA PRO A 293 -5.57 -11.32 0.20
C PRO A 293 -6.22 -10.71 1.47
N TYR A 294 -6.97 -9.63 1.33
CA TYR A 294 -7.47 -8.86 2.46
C TYR A 294 -8.93 -9.19 2.79
N GLU A 295 -9.21 -9.47 4.07
CA GLU A 295 -10.57 -9.47 4.62
C GLU A 295 -10.53 -8.75 5.97
N LEU A 296 -10.82 -7.44 5.93
CA LEU A 296 -10.52 -6.51 7.03
C LEU A 296 -11.79 -6.06 7.73
N HIS A 297 -11.74 -6.04 9.05
CA HIS A 297 -12.86 -5.67 9.92
C HIS A 297 -12.39 -4.61 10.91
N VAL A 298 -13.05 -3.46 10.92
CA VAL A 298 -12.86 -2.45 11.97
C VAL A 298 -14.23 -1.98 12.41
N ASN A 299 -14.52 -2.21 13.68
CA ASN A 299 -15.78 -1.87 14.32
C ASN A 299 -15.51 -0.99 15.54
N GLY A 300 -16.41 -0.05 15.81
CA GLY A 300 -16.34 0.87 16.93
C GLY A 300 -17.54 0.72 17.85
N ALA A 301 -17.33 0.93 19.15
CA ALA A 301 -18.39 0.88 20.15
C ALA A 301 -18.18 1.98 21.20
N ALA A 302 -19.16 2.88 21.34
CA ALA A 302 -19.17 3.86 22.43
C ALA A 302 -19.76 3.25 23.71
N ASN A 303 -19.11 3.50 24.85
CA ASN A 303 -19.60 3.13 26.16
C ASN A 303 -19.82 4.38 27.02
N ALA A 304 -21.08 4.75 27.20
CA ALA A 304 -21.48 5.91 27.98
C ALA A 304 -21.34 5.72 29.50
N GLY A 305 -21.22 4.48 29.98
CA GLY A 305 -21.08 4.22 31.43
C GLY A 305 -19.68 4.53 31.96
N ASN A 306 -18.67 4.50 31.10
CA ASN A 306 -17.27 4.75 31.45
C ASN A 306 -16.61 5.84 30.58
N ASP A 307 -17.38 6.54 29.74
CA ASP A 307 -16.91 7.52 28.74
C ASP A 307 -15.71 7.02 27.93
N THR A 308 -15.89 5.86 27.28
CA THR A 308 -14.86 5.31 26.38
C THR A 308 -15.40 5.02 24.99
N PHE A 309 -14.48 4.99 24.02
CA PHE A 309 -14.72 4.45 22.69
C PHE A 309 -13.77 3.29 22.45
N GLU A 310 -14.30 2.10 22.18
CA GLU A 310 -13.49 0.93 21.82
C GLU A 310 -13.47 0.77 20.30
N ILE A 311 -12.29 0.56 19.73
CA ILE A 311 -12.12 0.08 18.36
C ILE A 311 -11.61 -1.36 18.43
N THR A 312 -12.30 -2.26 17.74
CA THR A 312 -11.85 -3.63 17.49
C THR A 312 -11.42 -3.77 16.04
N ILE A 313 -10.20 -4.22 15.82
CA ILE A 313 -9.59 -4.44 14.50
C ILE A 313 -9.36 -5.94 14.32
N GLY A 314 -9.92 -6.51 13.26
CA GLY A 314 -9.78 -7.91 12.90
C GLY A 314 -9.35 -8.08 11.45
N ASN A 315 -8.64 -9.17 11.18
CA ASN A 315 -8.23 -9.56 9.85
C ASN A 315 -8.47 -11.06 9.68
N THR A 316 -9.46 -11.43 8.88
CA THR A 316 -9.77 -12.84 8.57
C THR A 316 -9.20 -13.27 7.23
N GLY A 317 -8.51 -12.37 6.51
CA GLY A 317 -7.80 -12.66 5.27
C GLY A 317 -6.44 -13.30 5.52
N ASP A 318 -5.67 -13.45 4.44
CA ASP A 318 -4.42 -14.22 4.41
C ASP A 318 -3.15 -13.37 4.50
N GLN A 319 -3.27 -12.04 4.44
CA GLN A 319 -2.16 -11.10 4.58
C GLN A 319 -2.40 -10.16 5.75
N GLY A 320 -1.36 -9.93 6.58
CA GLY A 320 -1.43 -8.91 7.62
C GLY A 320 -1.66 -7.51 7.06
N ALA A 321 -2.33 -6.66 7.84
CA ALA A 321 -2.70 -5.32 7.42
C ALA A 321 -2.26 -4.28 8.46
N HIS A 322 -1.96 -3.08 7.96
CA HIS A 322 -1.69 -1.90 8.77
C HIS A 322 -2.93 -1.00 8.79
N PHE A 323 -3.10 -0.24 9.88
CA PHE A 323 -4.16 0.75 10.00
C PHE A 323 -3.64 2.01 10.68
N TYR A 324 -4.10 3.15 10.20
CA TYR A 324 -3.96 4.43 10.90
C TYR A 324 -5.30 4.83 11.50
N VAL A 325 -5.30 5.24 12.76
CA VAL A 325 -6.44 5.87 13.41
C VAL A 325 -6.10 7.32 13.71
N TYR A 326 -6.90 8.24 13.19
CA TYR A 326 -6.85 9.67 13.48
C TYR A 326 -8.08 10.06 14.28
N ALA A 327 -7.99 11.19 14.97
CA ALA A 327 -9.13 11.83 15.60
C ALA A 327 -9.13 13.32 15.21
N THR A 328 -10.28 13.84 14.76
CA THR A 328 -10.39 15.25 14.35
C THR A 328 -10.55 16.20 15.53
N ASN A 329 -10.89 15.66 16.70
CA ASN A 329 -11.06 16.40 17.95
C ASN A 329 -9.95 16.14 18.98
N ARG A 330 -8.85 15.47 18.59
CA ARG A 330 -7.71 15.18 19.46
C ARG A 330 -6.37 15.34 18.73
N THR A 331 -5.30 15.51 19.49
CA THR A 331 -3.93 15.73 18.97
C THR A 331 -2.92 14.69 19.43
N ASP A 332 -3.36 13.70 20.21
CA ASP A 332 -2.53 12.63 20.76
C ASP A 332 -2.38 11.41 19.84
N GLY A 333 -3.04 11.44 18.68
CA GLY A 333 -2.80 10.53 17.56
C GLY A 333 -1.74 11.07 16.56
N PRO A 334 -1.56 10.40 15.41
CA PRO A 334 -2.26 9.18 15.01
C PRO A 334 -1.79 7.95 15.78
N TRP A 335 -2.69 6.97 15.90
CA TRP A 335 -2.37 5.64 16.40
C TRP A 335 -2.20 4.67 15.24
N ARG A 336 -1.19 3.82 15.32
CA ARG A 336 -0.82 2.85 14.28
C ARG A 336 -1.10 1.44 14.75
N TYR A 337 -1.80 0.67 13.94
CA TYR A 337 -2.13 -0.71 14.27
C TYR A 337 -1.62 -1.67 13.22
N THR A 338 -1.27 -2.87 13.65
CA THR A 338 -0.93 -3.96 12.75
C THR A 338 -1.61 -5.24 13.22
N VAL A 339 -2.32 -5.90 12.31
CA VAL A 339 -3.05 -7.14 12.59
C VAL A 339 -2.67 -8.18 11.54
N GLU A 340 -1.99 -9.24 11.98
CA GLU A 340 -1.69 -10.40 11.13
C GLU A 340 -2.97 -11.09 10.65
N ALA A 341 -2.81 -11.88 9.59
CA ALA A 341 -3.83 -12.81 9.11
C ALA A 341 -4.41 -13.67 10.25
N GLY A 342 -5.73 -13.80 10.30
CA GLY A 342 -6.45 -14.60 11.28
C GLY A 342 -6.44 -14.05 12.73
N LYS A 343 -5.97 -12.82 12.95
CA LYS A 343 -5.89 -12.22 14.30
C LYS A 343 -6.81 -11.01 14.46
N SER A 344 -6.93 -10.57 15.71
CA SER A 344 -7.63 -9.34 16.09
C SER A 344 -6.95 -8.68 17.27
N LEU A 345 -7.18 -7.37 17.43
CA LEU A 345 -6.83 -6.59 18.61
C LEU A 345 -7.93 -5.56 18.91
N SER A 346 -7.92 -5.02 20.13
CA SER A 346 -8.77 -3.89 20.51
C SER A 346 -7.95 -2.78 21.16
N ASP A 347 -8.42 -1.55 20.99
CA ASP A 347 -7.95 -0.40 21.77
C ASP A 347 -9.11 0.46 22.27
N THR A 348 -8.89 1.11 23.40
CA THR A 348 -9.93 1.87 24.11
C THR A 348 -9.43 3.29 24.33
N PHE A 349 -10.21 4.25 23.85
CA PHE A 349 -9.95 5.67 23.97
C PHE A 349 -10.78 6.27 25.09
N ASP A 350 -10.12 6.96 26.01
CA ASP A 350 -10.78 7.79 27.01
C ASP A 350 -11.41 9.02 26.34
N LEU A 351 -12.71 9.23 26.56
CA LEU A 351 -13.50 10.34 26.04
C LEU A 351 -13.78 11.42 27.10
N SER A 352 -13.31 11.25 28.34
CA SER A 352 -13.48 12.27 29.39
C SER A 352 -12.85 13.60 29.00
N THR A 353 -11.74 13.56 28.26
CA THR A 353 -11.03 14.74 27.74
C THR A 353 -11.79 15.50 26.65
N THR A 354 -12.78 14.85 26.03
CA THR A 354 -13.61 15.41 24.95
C THR A 354 -15.09 15.54 25.36
N ASN A 355 -15.38 15.45 26.66
CA ASN A 355 -16.75 15.47 27.20
C ASN A 355 -17.67 14.46 26.49
N GLY A 356 -17.17 13.26 26.21
CA GLY A 356 -17.92 12.20 25.56
C GLY A 356 -17.97 12.28 24.03
N VAL A 357 -17.49 13.36 23.41
CA VAL A 357 -17.47 13.53 21.95
C VAL A 357 -16.37 12.67 21.33
N TYR A 358 -16.70 11.88 20.32
CA TYR A 358 -15.74 11.09 19.56
C TYR A 358 -15.88 11.35 18.05
N ALA A 359 -14.75 11.39 17.34
CA ALA A 359 -14.67 11.58 15.91
C ALA A 359 -13.38 10.92 15.38
N PHE A 360 -13.44 9.61 15.14
CA PHE A 360 -12.31 8.78 14.73
C PHE A 360 -12.39 8.38 13.26
N ASP A 361 -11.28 8.53 12.56
CA ASP A 361 -11.10 8.09 11.17
C ASP A 361 -10.07 6.96 11.13
N VAL A 362 -10.40 5.84 10.50
CA VAL A 362 -9.53 4.68 10.33
C VAL A 362 -9.26 4.46 8.85
N PHE A 363 -7.98 4.36 8.49
CA PHE A 363 -7.51 4.10 7.14
C PHE A 363 -6.72 2.79 7.11
N GLY A 364 -6.97 1.96 6.11
CA GLY A 364 -6.24 0.73 5.83
C GLY A 364 -5.90 0.59 4.34
N PRO A 365 -5.35 -0.56 3.92
CA PRO A 365 -4.96 -0.78 2.53
C PRO A 365 -6.19 -0.85 1.59
N ASN A 366 -5.94 -0.69 0.29
CA ASN A 366 -6.93 -0.79 -0.79
C ASN A 366 -8.22 0.02 -0.57
N GLY A 367 -8.10 1.28 -0.13
CA GLY A 367 -9.24 2.18 0.04
C GLY A 367 -10.13 1.86 1.25
N PHE A 368 -9.67 1.00 2.17
CA PHE A 368 -10.41 0.70 3.39
C PHE A 368 -10.52 1.92 4.31
N VAL A 369 -11.75 2.34 4.60
CA VAL A 369 -12.04 3.47 5.49
C VAL A 369 -13.14 3.11 6.49
N ARG A 370 -12.97 3.53 7.73
CA ARG A 370 -14.06 3.66 8.72
C ARG A 370 -14.07 5.06 9.30
N LYS A 371 -15.24 5.65 9.50
CA LYS A 371 -15.39 6.87 10.31
C LYS A 371 -16.43 6.66 11.39
N PHE A 372 -16.11 7.06 12.61
CA PHE A 372 -16.96 6.94 13.79
C PHE A 372 -17.13 8.31 14.42
N ALA A 373 -18.34 8.86 14.43
CA ALA A 373 -18.65 10.11 15.11
C ALA A 373 -19.87 9.96 16.02
N GLY A 374 -19.88 10.72 17.12
CA GLY A 374 -20.99 10.79 18.05
C GLY A 374 -20.59 11.39 19.39
N ASN A 375 -21.51 11.31 20.35
CA ASN A 375 -21.30 11.77 21.70
C ASN A 375 -21.95 10.80 22.69
N THR A 376 -21.18 10.29 23.67
CA THR A 376 -21.72 9.39 24.72
C THR A 376 -22.80 10.04 25.57
N GLN A 377 -22.83 11.36 25.63
CA GLN A 377 -23.76 12.19 26.39
C GLN A 377 -24.96 12.67 25.56
N ALA A 378 -25.00 12.40 24.25
CA ALA A 378 -26.16 12.75 23.43
C ALA A 378 -27.39 11.97 23.90
N SER A 379 -28.36 12.66 24.48
CA SER A 379 -29.66 12.08 24.78
C SER A 379 -30.47 11.97 23.49
N THR A 380 -30.73 10.77 22.99
CA THR A 380 -31.82 10.57 22.02
C THR A 380 -33.13 10.83 22.76
N GLN A 381 -33.57 12.08 22.85
CA GLN A 381 -34.90 12.37 23.38
C GLN A 381 -35.90 11.86 22.35
N SER A 382 -36.55 10.73 22.67
CA SER A 382 -37.73 10.30 21.92
C SER A 382 -38.77 11.42 21.98
N THR A 383 -38.90 12.18 20.90
CA THR A 383 -39.97 13.16 20.72
C THR A 383 -41.26 12.44 20.34
N GLN A 384 -41.72 11.49 21.17
CA GLN A 384 -43.14 11.15 21.16
C GLN A 384 -43.90 12.22 21.95
N ASN A 385 -44.42 13.20 21.21
CA ASN A 385 -45.53 14.06 21.65
C ASN A 385 -46.78 13.19 21.87
N GLY A 386 -46.83 12.51 23.02
CA GLY A 386 -48.00 11.78 23.50
C GLY A 386 -48.34 12.28 24.90
N HIS A 387 -49.43 13.02 25.03
CA HIS A 387 -49.98 13.44 26.31
C HIS A 387 -50.24 12.23 27.20
N GLY A 388 -49.37 11.98 28.17
CA GLY A 388 -49.53 10.94 29.15
C GLY A 388 -48.66 11.23 30.36
N ASN A 389 -49.30 11.66 31.46
CA ASN A 389 -48.70 11.64 32.79
C ASN A 389 -48.37 10.19 33.15
N GLY A 390 -47.15 9.76 32.85
CA GLY A 390 -46.60 8.49 33.27
C GLY A 390 -45.10 8.63 33.43
N GLN A 391 -44.59 8.35 34.62
CA GLN A 391 -43.16 8.10 34.91
C GLN A 391 -42.72 6.81 34.19
N GLY A 392 -42.73 6.82 32.85
CA GLY A 392 -42.12 5.82 32.01
C GLY A 392 -40.66 6.19 31.77
N ASN A 393 -39.74 5.28 32.11
CA ASN A 393 -38.32 5.40 31.86
C ASN A 393 -38.03 5.70 30.38
N ASN A 394 -37.92 6.97 30.00
CA ASN A 394 -37.57 7.41 28.64
C ASN A 394 -36.05 7.26 28.46
N GLN A 395 -35.58 6.01 28.49
CA GLN A 395 -34.18 5.66 28.32
C GLN A 395 -33.78 5.90 26.86
N PRO A 396 -32.64 6.54 26.58
CA PRO A 396 -32.22 6.80 25.21
C PRO A 396 -31.97 5.50 24.45
N ALA A 397 -32.14 5.54 23.13
CA ALA A 397 -31.59 4.55 22.22
C ALA A 397 -30.05 4.62 22.25
N ARG A 398 -29.40 3.48 22.01
CA ARG A 398 -27.94 3.37 21.95
C ARG A 398 -27.58 2.53 20.73
N PRO A 399 -27.74 3.10 19.52
CA PRO A 399 -27.47 2.39 18.29
C PRO A 399 -25.97 2.16 18.11
N GLU A 400 -25.62 1.01 17.57
CA GLU A 400 -24.33 0.75 16.95
C GLU A 400 -24.51 -0.02 15.64
N VAL A 401 -23.55 0.17 14.73
CA VAL A 401 -23.56 -0.49 13.42
C VAL A 401 -22.21 -1.14 13.18
N THR A 402 -22.25 -2.40 12.73
CA THR A 402 -21.06 -3.15 12.33
C THR A 402 -21.24 -3.69 10.92
N VAL A 403 -20.12 -3.84 10.20
CA VAL A 403 -20.09 -4.42 8.86
C VAL A 403 -19.56 -5.83 8.94
N GLN A 404 -20.18 -6.75 8.22
CA GLN A 404 -19.68 -8.09 7.99
C GLN A 404 -19.63 -8.38 6.50
N TYR A 405 -18.68 -9.19 6.07
CA TYR A 405 -18.51 -9.53 4.66
C TYR A 405 -19.24 -10.83 4.33
N ASP A 406 -19.88 -10.83 3.17
CA ASP A 406 -20.32 -12.03 2.47
C ASP A 406 -19.36 -12.27 1.32
N VAL A 407 -18.19 -12.82 1.64
CA VAL A 407 -17.10 -13.05 0.69
C VAL A 407 -17.57 -13.92 -0.49
N ALA A 408 -18.41 -14.92 -0.21
CA ALA A 408 -18.90 -15.85 -1.23
C ALA A 408 -19.70 -15.15 -2.34
N ASN A 409 -20.50 -14.14 -1.98
CA ASN A 409 -21.30 -13.38 -2.94
C ASN A 409 -20.69 -12.00 -3.28
N GLY A 410 -19.61 -11.59 -2.61
CA GLY A 410 -18.97 -10.29 -2.77
C GLY A 410 -19.86 -9.13 -2.30
N ASN A 411 -20.54 -9.31 -1.17
CA ASN A 411 -21.49 -8.36 -0.59
C ASN A 411 -21.11 -7.99 0.85
N VAL A 412 -21.81 -7.01 1.42
CA VAL A 412 -21.70 -6.69 2.86
C VAL A 412 -23.06 -6.82 3.55
N PHE A 413 -23.01 -7.14 4.84
CA PHE A 413 -24.15 -7.04 5.74
C PHE A 413 -23.89 -5.94 6.76
N LEU A 414 -24.88 -5.06 6.94
CA LEU A 414 -24.91 -4.12 8.04
C LEU A 414 -25.73 -4.72 9.17
N LYS A 415 -25.09 -4.88 10.33
CA LYS A 415 -25.76 -5.29 11.56
C LYS A 415 -25.97 -4.06 12.43
N PHE A 416 -27.24 -3.75 12.67
CA PHE A 416 -27.70 -2.67 13.52
C PHE A 416 -28.08 -3.24 14.87
N THR A 417 -27.53 -2.70 15.95
CA THR A 417 -27.86 -3.08 17.32
C THR A 417 -28.30 -1.87 18.10
N ASN A 418 -29.29 -2.01 18.96
CA ASN A 418 -29.70 -0.96 19.88
C ASN A 418 -29.71 -1.53 21.30
N SER A 419 -28.74 -1.13 22.12
CA SER A 419 -28.66 -1.55 23.53
C SER A 419 -29.42 -0.60 24.48
N GLY A 420 -30.05 0.44 23.94
CA GLY A 420 -30.81 1.42 24.67
C GLY A 420 -32.27 1.01 24.89
N GLY A 421 -32.96 1.78 25.73
CA GLY A 421 -34.38 1.57 26.03
C GLY A 421 -35.34 2.30 25.08
N GLY A 422 -34.84 3.19 24.23
CA GLY A 422 -35.59 3.89 23.19
C GLY A 422 -35.53 3.19 21.84
N ILE A 423 -36.35 3.61 20.88
CA ILE A 423 -36.28 3.15 19.47
C ILE A 423 -35.23 3.98 18.73
N ALA A 424 -34.39 3.35 17.91
CA ALA A 424 -33.43 4.04 17.05
C ALA A 424 -33.93 4.11 15.60
N HIS A 425 -33.91 5.30 15.00
CA HIS A 425 -34.23 5.55 13.60
C HIS A 425 -32.96 5.87 12.82
N LEU A 426 -32.46 4.88 12.10
CA LEU A 426 -31.19 4.98 11.37
C LEU A 426 -31.44 5.11 9.87
N THR A 427 -30.63 5.88 9.18
CA THR A 427 -30.66 6.00 7.72
C THR A 427 -29.31 5.64 7.14
N VAL A 428 -29.29 4.71 6.18
CA VAL A 428 -28.13 4.32 5.40
C VAL A 428 -28.17 5.06 4.07
N ILE A 429 -27.09 5.74 3.70
CA ILE A 429 -26.87 6.33 2.38
C ILE A 429 -25.65 5.69 1.72
N ASP A 430 -25.70 5.53 0.40
CA ASP A 430 -24.55 5.18 -0.43
C ASP A 430 -23.93 6.48 -0.96
N ASN A 431 -22.67 6.72 -0.60
CA ASN A 431 -21.98 7.96 -0.91
C ASN A 431 -21.45 8.00 -2.35
N ALA A 432 -21.34 6.85 -3.03
CA ALA A 432 -20.55 6.77 -4.27
C ALA A 432 -21.17 5.91 -5.38
N TYR A 433 -21.91 4.85 -5.06
CA TYR A 433 -22.29 3.81 -6.04
C TYR A 433 -23.77 3.75 -6.38
N GLY A 434 -24.56 4.69 -5.85
CA GLY A 434 -25.94 4.95 -6.29
C GLY A 434 -27.00 4.01 -5.73
N ALA A 435 -26.71 3.21 -4.69
CA ALA A 435 -27.75 2.47 -3.98
C ALA A 435 -28.74 3.45 -3.30
N ARG A 436 -30.03 3.12 -3.35
CA ARG A 436 -31.07 3.96 -2.74
C ARG A 436 -30.91 4.03 -1.22
N PRO A 437 -31.12 5.21 -0.60
CA PRO A 437 -31.17 5.32 0.85
C PRO A 437 -32.18 4.38 1.48
N ARG A 438 -31.87 3.82 2.65
CA ARG A 438 -32.77 2.96 3.43
C ARG A 438 -32.87 3.44 4.86
N THR A 439 -34.08 3.42 5.41
CA THR A 439 -34.33 3.70 6.83
C THR A 439 -34.53 2.39 7.57
N VAL A 440 -33.80 2.22 8.68
CA VAL A 440 -33.83 1.04 9.55
C VAL A 440 -34.29 1.47 10.93
N VAL A 441 -35.42 0.92 11.38
CA VAL A 441 -35.98 1.19 12.72
C VAL A 441 -35.58 0.05 13.64
N VAL A 442 -34.74 0.31 14.63
CA VAL A 442 -34.23 -0.71 15.56
C VAL A 442 -34.91 -0.54 16.92
N PRO A 443 -35.81 -1.46 17.33
CA PRO A 443 -36.45 -1.40 18.64
C PRO A 443 -35.44 -1.44 19.79
N ALA A 444 -35.89 -1.06 20.99
CA ALA A 444 -35.11 -1.18 22.20
C ALA A 444 -34.62 -2.63 22.40
N ASN A 445 -33.34 -2.79 22.77
CA ASN A 445 -32.69 -4.09 22.99
C ASN A 445 -32.77 -5.07 21.78
N ALA A 446 -32.88 -4.54 20.56
CA ALA A 446 -33.02 -5.35 19.36
C ALA A 446 -31.77 -5.32 18.46
N ARG A 447 -31.73 -6.27 17.52
CA ARG A 447 -30.77 -6.37 16.42
C ARG A 447 -31.52 -6.55 15.11
N ILE A 448 -31.08 -5.85 14.07
CA ILE A 448 -31.55 -6.01 12.69
C ILE A 448 -30.34 -6.17 11.79
N GLU A 449 -30.48 -6.93 10.71
CA GLU A 449 -29.45 -7.09 9.69
C GLU A 449 -30.03 -6.79 8.31
N GLU A 450 -29.27 -6.04 7.51
CA GLU A 450 -29.61 -5.80 6.12
C GLU A 450 -28.41 -6.10 5.21
N GLY A 451 -28.69 -6.78 4.10
CA GLY A 451 -27.71 -7.04 3.05
C GLY A 451 -27.59 -5.89 2.06
N TRP A 452 -26.38 -5.64 1.61
CA TRP A 452 -26.05 -4.72 0.53
C TRP A 452 -25.41 -5.46 -0.62
N VAL A 453 -26.11 -5.50 -1.76
CA VAL A 453 -25.61 -6.15 -2.97
C VAL A 453 -24.68 -5.18 -3.70
N LEU A 454 -23.44 -5.61 -3.96
CA LEU A 454 -22.37 -4.77 -4.49
C LEU A 454 -21.94 -5.14 -5.91
N ALA A 455 -22.66 -6.04 -6.58
CA ALA A 455 -22.29 -6.50 -7.92
C ALA A 455 -22.20 -5.36 -8.94
N SER A 456 -23.06 -4.33 -8.85
CA SER A 456 -23.07 -3.17 -9.76
C SER A 456 -21.90 -2.21 -9.55
N SER A 457 -21.29 -2.23 -8.36
CA SER A 457 -20.11 -1.44 -8.00
C SER A 457 -18.84 -2.27 -8.04
N HIS A 458 -18.87 -3.47 -8.63
CA HIS A 458 -17.73 -4.38 -8.67
C HIS A 458 -17.17 -4.69 -7.26
N HIS A 459 -18.07 -4.88 -6.30
CA HIS A 459 -17.78 -5.20 -4.89
C HIS A 459 -17.19 -4.04 -4.06
N TRP A 460 -17.18 -2.81 -4.61
CA TRP A 460 -16.89 -1.61 -3.85
C TRP A 460 -18.12 -1.13 -3.06
N TYR A 461 -17.91 -0.55 -1.88
CA TYR A 461 -18.96 0.04 -1.05
C TYR A 461 -18.47 1.31 -0.35
N ASP A 462 -19.38 2.25 -0.12
CA ASP A 462 -19.16 3.45 0.68
C ASP A 462 -20.49 3.88 1.30
N LEU A 463 -20.76 3.41 2.52
CA LEU A 463 -22.05 3.53 3.19
C LEU A 463 -21.91 4.41 4.44
N THR A 464 -22.75 5.43 4.57
CA THR A 464 -22.88 6.22 5.80
C THR A 464 -24.19 5.91 6.50
N VAL A 465 -24.15 5.63 7.80
CA VAL A 465 -25.32 5.49 8.66
C VAL A 465 -25.42 6.66 9.62
N THR A 466 -26.56 7.35 9.63
CA THR A 466 -26.86 8.45 10.56
C THR A 466 -28.12 8.16 11.37
N SER A 467 -28.31 8.87 12.48
CA SER A 467 -29.52 8.78 13.31
C SER A 467 -30.35 10.05 13.19
N SER A 468 -31.67 9.93 13.04
CA SER A 468 -32.57 11.09 13.17
C SER A 468 -32.84 11.48 14.62
N ASP A 469 -32.52 10.59 15.56
CA ASP A 469 -32.73 10.80 17.00
C ASP A 469 -31.49 11.42 17.68
N ASP A 470 -30.32 11.37 17.02
CA ASP A 470 -29.06 11.95 17.47
C ASP A 470 -28.24 12.45 16.26
N ALA A 471 -28.22 13.76 16.08
CA ALA A 471 -27.51 14.40 14.98
C ALA A 471 -25.97 14.25 15.04
N SER A 472 -25.41 13.85 16.19
CA SER A 472 -23.98 13.59 16.32
C SER A 472 -23.58 12.20 15.82
N PHE A 473 -24.50 11.24 15.83
CA PHE A 473 -24.20 9.85 15.47
C PHE A 473 -23.98 9.68 13.97
N SER A 474 -22.78 9.21 13.61
CA SER A 474 -22.45 8.80 12.25
C SER A 474 -21.49 7.61 12.23
N ARG A 475 -21.72 6.69 11.29
CA ARG A 475 -20.85 5.55 10.98
C ARG A 475 -20.64 5.50 9.48
N ARG A 476 -19.42 5.73 8.98
CA ARG A 476 -19.07 5.54 7.56
C ARG A 476 -18.23 4.30 7.37
N PHE A 477 -18.57 3.50 6.37
CA PHE A 477 -17.90 2.27 6.01
C PHE A 477 -17.60 2.27 4.52
N ALA A 478 -16.32 2.33 4.14
CA ALA A 478 -15.91 2.22 2.75
C ALA A 478 -14.82 1.17 2.54
N GLY A 479 -14.79 0.59 1.35
CA GLY A 479 -13.77 -0.37 0.93
C GLY A 479 -14.24 -1.27 -0.20
N HIS A 480 -13.52 -2.38 -0.37
CA HIS A 480 -13.81 -3.42 -1.35
C HIS A 480 -13.96 -4.78 -0.66
N VAL A 481 -14.88 -5.60 -1.14
CA VAL A 481 -15.02 -7.00 -0.71
C VAL A 481 -14.20 -7.89 -1.65
N GLU A 482 -13.03 -8.32 -1.17
CA GLU A 482 -12.19 -9.27 -1.88
C GLU A 482 -12.84 -10.67 -1.86
N ASN A 483 -13.01 -11.28 -3.03
CA ASN A 483 -13.65 -12.59 -3.19
C ASN A 483 -12.77 -13.60 -3.95
N GLY A 484 -11.46 -13.33 -4.00
CA GLY A 484 -10.47 -14.16 -4.70
C GLY A 484 -10.51 -14.07 -6.23
N ARG A 485 -11.31 -13.16 -6.80
CA ARG A 485 -11.40 -12.94 -8.26
C ARG A 485 -10.88 -11.56 -8.64
N PRO A 486 -10.29 -11.41 -9.84
CA PRO A 486 -9.95 -10.09 -10.34
C PRO A 486 -11.17 -9.16 -10.39
N SER A 487 -10.93 -7.87 -10.15
CA SER A 487 -11.94 -6.82 -10.10
C SER A 487 -11.50 -5.64 -10.97
N ILE A 488 -11.95 -4.44 -10.62
CA ILE A 488 -11.53 -3.16 -11.18
C ILE A 488 -11.12 -2.20 -10.06
N SER A 489 -10.28 -1.22 -10.39
CA SER A 489 -9.99 -0.08 -9.52
C SER A 489 -11.30 0.64 -9.13
N ASP A 490 -11.30 1.29 -7.97
CA ASP A 490 -12.46 2.02 -7.44
C ASP A 490 -13.09 2.93 -8.51
N PRO A 491 -14.35 2.66 -8.95
CA PRO A 491 -15.06 3.47 -9.92
C PRO A 491 -15.31 4.92 -9.49
N ALA A 492 -15.26 5.20 -8.19
CA ALA A 492 -15.45 6.52 -7.60
C ALA A 492 -14.13 7.32 -7.49
N ALA A 493 -12.97 6.68 -7.68
CA ALA A 493 -11.65 7.34 -7.67
C ALA A 493 -11.36 8.09 -8.99
N VAL A 494 -12.23 9.04 -9.34
CA VAL A 494 -12.22 9.79 -10.61
C VAL A 494 -11.61 11.18 -10.53
N ALA A 495 -11.26 11.64 -9.33
CA ALA A 495 -10.67 12.95 -9.11
C ALA A 495 -9.52 12.87 -8.08
N PRO A 496 -8.45 13.68 -8.26
CA PRO A 496 -7.39 13.75 -7.27
C PRO A 496 -7.93 14.30 -5.95
N VAL A 497 -7.55 13.67 -4.84
CA VAL A 497 -7.86 14.15 -3.49
C VAL A 497 -6.84 15.23 -3.14
N LEU A 498 -7.27 16.50 -3.19
CA LEU A 498 -6.39 17.67 -3.01
C LEU A 498 -6.36 18.21 -1.57
N SER A 499 -7.15 17.63 -0.67
CA SER A 499 -7.15 17.95 0.74
C SER A 499 -7.36 16.69 1.57
N ALA A 500 -6.54 16.51 2.61
CA ALA A 500 -6.86 15.60 3.69
C ALA A 500 -8.08 16.20 4.43
N SER A 501 -9.25 15.58 4.28
CA SER A 501 -10.51 16.02 4.89
C SER A 501 -10.80 15.30 6.19
#